data_AF-A0A8T3XH21-F1
#
_entry.id   AF-A0A8T3XH21-F1
#
_cell.length_a   1.000
_cell.length_b   1.000
_cell.length_c   1.000
_cell.angle_alpha   90.00
_cell.angle_beta   90.00
_cell.angle_gamma   90.00
#
_symmetry.space_group_name_H-M   'P 1'
#
loop_
_entity.id
_entity.type
_entity.pdbx_description
1 polymer ?
#
loop_
_entity_poly.entity_id
_entity_poly.type
_entity_poly.pdbx_seq_one_letter_code
_entity_poly.pdbx_strand_id
1 'polypeptide(L)'
;MNSKLKNKLRAIFNKHDPIGIYEDEKTNFDEYDPEIERLIPRFQRSNNLNEFTQEIYDLFQKMFSPELAGPKTRYKKLAKEVYDLLRRNK
;
A
#
# COMPACT_ATOMS: atom_id res chain seq x y z
N MET A 1 -5.75 -11.30 9.28
CA MET A 1 -5.26 -11.47 7.89
C MET A 1 -4.37 -12.70 7.84
N ASN A 2 -4.53 -13.58 6.84
CA ASN A 2 -3.63 -14.74 6.67
C ASN A 2 -2.19 -14.25 6.42
N SER A 3 -1.19 -14.86 7.07
CA SER A 3 0.24 -14.52 6.94
C SER A 3 0.71 -14.52 5.48
N LYS A 4 0.18 -15.43 4.64
CA LYS A 4 0.49 -15.49 3.20
C LYS A 4 0.00 -14.25 2.44
N LEU A 5 -1.15 -13.69 2.81
CA LEU A 5 -1.67 -12.47 2.19
C LEU A 5 -0.86 -11.25 2.64
N LYS A 6 -0.53 -11.17 3.93
CA LYS A 6 0.32 -10.08 4.47
C LYS A 6 1.68 -10.04 3.77
N ASN A 7 2.34 -11.19 3.60
CA ASN A 7 3.64 -11.25 2.90
C ASN A 7 3.57 -10.85 1.43
N LYS A 8 2.47 -11.19 0.73
CA LYS A 8 2.26 -10.71 -0.64
C LYS A 8 2.06 -9.21 -0.71
N LEU A 9 1.34 -8.63 0.25
CA LEU A 9 1.17 -7.18 0.35
C LEU A 9 2.51 -6.49 0.61
N ARG A 10 3.31 -6.98 1.59
CA ARG A 10 4.68 -6.48 1.84
C ARG A 10 5.52 -6.49 0.56
N ALA A 11 5.56 -7.62 -0.14
CA ALA A 11 6.32 -7.73 -1.39
C ALA A 11 5.88 -6.71 -2.46
N ILE A 12 4.58 -6.42 -2.57
CA ILE A 12 4.07 -5.39 -3.49
C ILE A 12 4.48 -3.99 -3.01
N PHE A 13 4.31 -3.67 -1.74
CA PHE A 13 4.69 -2.36 -1.19
C PHE A 13 6.18 -2.10 -1.33
N ASN A 14 7.02 -3.05 -0.93
CA ASN A 14 8.48 -2.96 -1.02
C ASN A 14 8.96 -2.86 -2.48
N LYS A 15 8.28 -3.50 -3.42
CA LYS A 15 8.58 -3.36 -4.87
C LYS A 15 8.32 -1.95 -5.39
N HIS A 16 7.27 -1.28 -4.92
CA HIS A 16 6.89 0.05 -5.41
C HIS A 16 7.50 1.19 -4.61
N ASP A 17 7.81 0.94 -3.33
CA ASP A 17 8.52 1.81 -2.39
C ASP A 17 8.24 3.32 -2.63
N PRO A 18 6.98 3.76 -2.49
CA PRO A 18 6.54 5.06 -3.00
C PRO A 18 7.25 6.27 -2.37
N ILE A 19 7.88 6.07 -1.21
CA ILE A 19 8.61 7.10 -0.46
C ILE A 19 10.08 6.77 -0.21
N GLY A 20 10.61 5.65 -0.73
CA GLY A 20 12.06 5.39 -0.75
C GLY A 20 12.65 4.95 0.60
N ILE A 21 11.90 4.23 1.44
CA ILE A 21 12.33 3.86 2.80
C ILE A 21 12.60 2.36 2.96
N TYR A 22 12.29 1.56 1.93
CA TYR A 22 12.61 0.14 1.94
C TYR A 22 14.07 -0.11 1.54
N GLU A 23 14.80 -0.90 2.34
CA GLU A 23 16.20 -1.26 2.07
C GLU A 23 16.31 -2.62 1.37
N ASP A 24 15.97 -3.70 2.08
CA ASP A 24 15.98 -5.06 1.55
C ASP A 24 15.17 -6.05 2.43
N GLU A 25 15.00 -7.29 1.95
CA GLU A 25 14.20 -8.33 2.62
C GLU A 25 14.78 -8.76 3.99
N LYS A 26 16.08 -8.64 4.20
CA LYS A 26 16.75 -9.02 5.46
C LYS A 26 16.71 -7.89 6.48
N THR A 27 16.65 -6.64 6.01
CA THR A 27 16.73 -5.44 6.85
C THR A 27 15.37 -5.00 7.35
N ASN A 28 14.40 -4.76 6.44
CA ASN A 28 13.10 -4.20 6.79
C ASN A 28 11.97 -4.69 5.86
N PHE A 29 11.80 -6.01 5.70
CA PHE A 29 10.72 -6.57 4.88
C PHE A 29 9.31 -6.14 5.31
N ASP A 30 9.13 -5.79 6.57
CA ASP A 30 7.87 -5.34 7.17
C ASP A 30 7.72 -3.81 7.25
N GLU A 31 8.58 -3.04 6.58
CA GLU A 31 8.60 -1.57 6.59
C GLU A 31 7.21 -0.94 6.46
N TYR A 32 6.41 -1.44 5.51
CA TYR A 32 5.09 -0.89 5.19
C TYR A 32 3.91 -1.58 5.92
N ASP A 33 4.18 -2.39 6.94
CA ASP A 33 3.13 -3.02 7.76
C ASP A 33 2.12 -2.03 8.36
N PRO A 34 2.56 -0.89 8.93
CA PRO A 34 1.65 0.11 9.47
C PRO A 34 0.62 0.63 8.45
N GLU A 35 1.02 0.79 7.18
CA GLU A 35 0.16 1.22 6.09
C GLU A 35 -0.75 0.09 5.65
N ILE A 36 -0.20 -1.11 5.48
CA ILE A 36 -0.95 -2.31 5.08
C ILE A 36 -2.12 -2.54 6.03
N GLU A 37 -1.88 -2.49 7.34
CA GLU A 37 -2.90 -2.72 8.37
C GLU A 37 -4.02 -1.67 8.34
N ARG A 38 -3.66 -0.41 8.11
CA ARG A 38 -4.63 0.70 7.99
C ARG A 38 -5.37 0.71 6.65
N LEU A 39 -4.79 0.10 5.62
CA LEU A 39 -5.35 0.10 4.28
C LEU A 39 -6.47 -0.93 4.09
N ILE A 40 -6.43 -2.06 4.78
CA ILE A 40 -7.47 -3.11 4.67
C ILE A 40 -8.89 -2.57 4.94
N PRO A 41 -9.19 -1.85 6.05
CA PRO A 41 -10.53 -1.31 6.27
C PRO A 41 -10.90 -0.20 5.27
N ARG A 42 -9.94 0.46 4.62
CA ARG A 42 -10.17 1.45 3.56
C ARG A 42 -10.52 0.79 2.23
N PHE A 43 -9.86 -0.33 1.90
CA PHE A 43 -10.21 -1.16 0.76
C PHE A 43 -11.67 -1.61 0.80
N GLN A 44 -12.16 -2.03 1.98
CA GLN A 44 -13.55 -2.48 2.15
C GLN A 44 -14.58 -1.38 1.84
N ARG A 45 -14.21 -0.11 1.96
CA ARG A 45 -15.06 1.07 1.66
C ARG A 45 -14.85 1.61 0.25
N SER A 46 -13.81 1.16 -0.45
CA SER A 46 -13.50 1.58 -1.82
C SER A 46 -14.30 0.75 -2.82
N ASN A 47 -15.08 1.40 -3.67
CA ASN A 47 -15.92 0.73 -4.66
C ASN A 47 -15.13 0.37 -5.94
N ASN A 48 -14.10 1.14 -6.24
CA ASN A 48 -13.30 1.00 -7.46
C ASN A 48 -11.82 1.34 -7.21
N LEU A 49 -11.00 1.08 -8.23
CA LEU A 49 -9.56 1.32 -8.17
C LEU A 49 -9.19 2.81 -7.98
N ASN A 50 -9.98 3.74 -8.50
CA ASN A 50 -9.68 5.17 -8.40
C ASN A 50 -9.87 5.67 -6.96
N GLU A 51 -10.96 5.25 -6.31
CA GLU A 51 -11.20 5.48 -4.88
C GLU A 51 -10.11 4.84 -4.03
N PHE A 52 -9.76 3.59 -4.33
CA PHE A 52 -8.70 2.91 -3.60
C PHE A 52 -7.31 3.58 -3.76
N THR A 53 -7.02 4.10 -4.95
CA THR A 53 -5.79 4.88 -5.20
C THR A 53 -5.80 6.16 -4.37
N GLN A 54 -6.95 6.80 -4.20
CA GLN A 54 -7.10 7.97 -3.33
C GLN A 54 -6.86 7.59 -1.86
N GLU A 55 -7.45 6.49 -1.39
CA GLU A 55 -7.27 5.99 -0.02
C GLU A 55 -5.80 5.70 0.34
N ILE A 56 -5.04 5.08 -0.57
CA ILE A 56 -3.59 4.88 -0.37
C ILE A 56 -2.88 6.23 -0.32
N TYR A 57 -3.14 7.13 -1.27
CA TYR A 57 -2.50 8.43 -1.32
C TYR A 57 -2.74 9.24 -0.05
N ASP A 58 -3.98 9.30 0.44
CA ASP A 58 -4.35 10.01 1.66
C ASP A 58 -3.76 9.37 2.92
N LEU A 59 -3.64 8.04 2.94
CA LEU A 59 -2.96 7.33 4.02
C LEU A 59 -1.49 7.75 4.11
N PHE A 60 -0.78 7.78 2.98
CA PHE A 60 0.63 8.18 2.95
C PHE A 60 0.83 9.66 3.30
N GLN A 61 0.01 10.57 2.77
CA GLN A 61 0.09 11.99 3.16
C GLN A 61 -0.12 12.17 4.67
N LYS A 62 -1.05 11.42 5.27
CA LYS A 62 -1.32 11.47 6.70
C LYS A 62 -0.18 10.91 7.56
N MET A 63 0.50 9.86 7.09
CA MET A 63 1.54 9.17 7.87
C MET A 63 2.92 9.80 7.69
N PHE A 64 3.21 10.38 6.52
CA PHE A 64 4.56 10.80 6.14
C PHE A 64 4.70 12.28 5.77
N SER A 65 3.60 13.05 5.75
CA SER A 65 3.44 14.39 5.15
C SER A 65 3.19 14.39 3.63
N PRO A 66 2.49 15.41 3.10
CA PRO A 66 2.31 15.60 1.65
C PRO A 66 3.62 15.70 0.87
N GLU A 67 4.63 16.35 1.45
CA GLU A 67 5.92 16.58 0.82
C GLU A 67 6.65 15.26 0.55
N LEU A 68 6.69 14.37 1.54
CA LEU A 68 7.35 13.07 1.42
C LEU A 68 6.52 12.09 0.56
N ALA A 69 5.19 12.09 0.71
CA ALA A 69 4.29 11.26 -0.09
C ALA A 69 4.42 11.54 -1.59
N GLY A 70 4.70 12.79 -1.96
CA GLY A 70 4.84 13.20 -3.36
C GLY A 70 3.52 13.09 -4.13
N PRO A 71 3.54 13.00 -5.48
CA PRO A 71 2.31 13.06 -6.26
C PRO A 71 1.53 11.75 -6.27
N LYS A 72 0.19 11.83 -6.30
CA LYS A 72 -0.75 10.69 -6.41
C LYS A 72 -0.40 9.70 -7.54
N THR A 73 0.24 10.17 -8.61
CA THR A 73 0.66 9.32 -9.74
C THR A 73 1.61 8.19 -9.33
N ARG A 74 2.43 8.36 -8.29
CA ARG A 74 3.32 7.32 -7.73
C ARG A 74 2.54 6.09 -7.27
N TYR A 75 1.33 6.31 -6.75
CA TYR A 75 0.53 5.27 -6.13
C TYR A 75 -0.31 4.46 -7.13
N LYS A 76 -0.42 4.87 -8.40
CA LYS A 76 -1.32 4.21 -9.37
C LYS A 76 -0.97 2.73 -9.61
N LYS A 77 0.31 2.41 -9.77
CA LYS A 77 0.76 1.02 -10.02
C LYS A 77 0.64 0.17 -8.77
N LEU A 78 1.08 0.70 -7.62
CA LEU A 78 0.92 0.10 -6.30
C LEU A 78 -0.55 -0.22 -6.01
N ALA A 79 -1.42 0.77 -6.15
CA ALA A 79 -2.86 0.63 -5.91
C ALA A 79 -3.48 -0.45 -6.79
N LYS A 80 -3.11 -0.50 -8.08
CA LYS A 80 -3.61 -1.53 -8.99
C LYS A 80 -3.23 -2.94 -8.54
N GLU A 81 -1.95 -3.18 -8.25
CA GLU A 81 -1.49 -4.51 -7.83
C GLU A 81 -2.12 -4.95 -6.50
N VAL A 82 -2.21 -4.04 -5.52
CA VAL A 82 -2.86 -4.31 -4.23
C VAL A 82 -4.36 -4.55 -4.40
N TYR A 83 -5.06 -3.73 -5.20
CA TYR A 83 -6.49 -3.87 -5.45
C TYR A 83 -6.83 -5.20 -6.11
N ASP A 84 -6.06 -5.58 -7.15
CA ASP A 84 -6.21 -6.86 -7.83
C ASP A 84 -5.96 -8.05 -6.89
N LEU A 85 -4.95 -7.96 -6.01
CA LEU A 85 -4.67 -8.98 -5.01
C LEU A 85 -5.81 -9.10 -3.99
N LEU A 86 -6.26 -7.99 -3.41
CA LEU A 86 -7.30 -7.99 -2.39
C LEU A 86 -8.66 -8.44 -2.95
N ARG A 87 -9.02 -8.07 -4.19
CA ARG A 87 -10.26 -8.55 -4.83
C ARG A 87 -10.29 -10.05 -5.08
N ARG A 88 -9.14 -10.67 -5.38
CA ARG A 88 -9.03 -12.13 -5.60
C ARG A 88 -9.07 -12.93 -4.30
N ASN A 89 -8.88 -12.28 -3.16
CA ASN A 89 -8.83 -12.91 -1.83
C ASN A 89 -9.95 -12.37 -0.91
N LYS A 90 -10.98 -11.73 -1.48
CA LYS A 90 -12.27 -11.47 -0.82
C LYS A 90 -13.04 -12.79 -0.72
#